data_AF-A0A2E0M2G0-F1
#
_entry.id   AF-A0A2E0M2G0-F1
#
_cell.length_a   1.000
_cell.length_b   1.000
_cell.length_c   1.000
_cell.angle_alpha   90.00
_cell.angle_beta   90.00
_cell.angle_gamma   90.00
#
_symmetry.space_group_name_H-M   'P 1'
#
loop_
_entity.id
_entity.type
_entity.pdbx_description
1 polymer ?
#
loop_
_entity_poly.entity_id
_entity_poly.type
_entity_poly.pdbx_seq_one_letter_code
_entity_poly.pdbx_strand_id
1 'polypeptide(L)'
;MTSLYTKLTQRKRKWTPLQVDKGELKAGSEDAIFRALALRVLELPVKEFLEQGLKKELPKIPGLIEALESNQKDEDKHDLGFQYVVNAHGTNSVAEGEAQNILNAWLAAPEHPILKAAILERSVFFVLLPFYRFSGDIGLRSLSADISNDEIQHVKIHGMVAHDLGLKSTPRLNKLRKATVAWVMDGLGVDTEDKYLDKDFWIKQSDNLYHRGKTEGLASTQRSRMPAFFESSNVNLPQYG
;
A
#
# COMPACT_ATOMS: atom_id res chain seq x y z
N MET A 1 0.55 32.19 -3.36
CA MET A 1 0.00 31.04 -4.12
C MET A 1 0.01 29.82 -3.23
N THR A 2 -1.09 29.05 -3.16
CA THR A 2 -1.14 27.78 -2.43
C THR A 2 -0.30 26.72 -3.16
N SER A 3 0.66 26.10 -2.47
CA SER A 3 1.52 25.06 -3.04
C SER A 3 0.72 23.81 -3.41
N LEU A 4 1.28 22.94 -4.24
CA LEU A 4 0.66 21.66 -4.55
C LEU A 4 0.55 20.76 -3.29
N TYR A 5 1.54 20.82 -2.39
CA TYR A 5 1.53 20.10 -1.12
C TYR A 5 0.31 20.46 -0.25
N THR A 6 0.05 21.75 -0.08
CA THR A 6 -1.14 22.22 0.67
C THR A 6 -2.43 21.80 -0.01
N LYS A 7 -2.53 21.89 -1.34
CA LYS A 7 -3.72 21.48 -2.09
C LYS A 7 -4.02 19.98 -1.97
N LEU A 8 -3.00 19.13 -1.95
CA LEU A 8 -3.17 17.68 -1.80
C LEU A 8 -3.69 17.36 -0.39
N THR A 9 -3.00 17.86 0.63
CA THR A 9 -3.38 17.66 2.04
C THR A 9 -4.83 18.06 2.33
N GLN A 10 -5.29 19.19 1.76
CA GLN A 10 -6.67 19.68 1.93
C GLN A 10 -7.74 18.78 1.27
N ARG A 11 -7.37 17.89 0.35
CA ARG A 11 -8.30 16.98 -0.34
C ARG A 11 -8.45 15.63 0.36
N LYS A 12 -7.70 15.37 1.43
CA LYS A 12 -7.81 14.11 2.19
C LYS A 12 -9.22 13.92 2.71
N ARG A 13 -9.75 12.72 2.49
CA ARG A 13 -11.01 12.31 3.10
C ARG A 13 -10.69 11.74 4.47
N LYS A 14 -11.52 12.11 5.45
CA LYS A 14 -11.45 11.49 6.77
C LYS A 14 -12.13 10.13 6.69
N TRP A 15 -11.50 9.15 7.31
CA TRP A 15 -12.06 7.81 7.50
C TRP A 15 -11.50 7.25 8.81
N THR A 16 -12.18 6.23 9.34
CA THR A 16 -11.80 5.55 10.56
C THR A 16 -11.71 4.06 10.25
N PRO A 17 -10.63 3.36 10.63
CA PRO A 17 -10.56 1.92 10.50
C PRO A 17 -11.72 1.24 11.21
N LEU A 18 -12.40 0.33 10.51
CA LEU A 18 -13.51 -0.44 11.05
C LEU A 18 -13.08 -1.88 11.28
N GLN A 19 -13.58 -2.48 12.36
CA GLN A 19 -13.47 -3.91 12.55
C GLN A 19 -14.27 -4.65 11.47
N VAL A 20 -13.80 -5.84 11.13
CA VAL A 20 -14.36 -6.64 10.04
C VAL A 20 -14.56 -8.08 10.51
N ASP A 21 -15.57 -8.73 9.95
CA ASP A 21 -15.73 -10.18 10.08
C ASP A 21 -14.96 -10.91 8.98
N LYS A 22 -14.55 -12.14 9.26
CA LYS A 22 -13.91 -13.02 8.28
C LYS A 22 -14.90 -13.39 7.18
N GLY A 23 -14.63 -12.98 5.95
CA GLY A 23 -15.36 -13.40 4.76
C GLY A 23 -14.59 -14.42 3.91
N GLU A 24 -15.15 -14.73 2.74
CA GLU A 24 -14.51 -15.63 1.77
C GLU A 24 -13.49 -14.88 0.91
N LEU A 25 -12.28 -15.42 0.87
CA LEU A 25 -11.24 -15.02 -0.08
C LEU A 25 -11.52 -15.67 -1.43
N LYS A 26 -10.97 -15.11 -2.51
CA LYS A 26 -11.02 -15.75 -3.82
C LYS A 26 -10.21 -17.05 -3.77
N ALA A 27 -10.83 -18.16 -4.17
CA ALA A 27 -10.17 -19.46 -4.23
C ALA A 27 -8.89 -19.39 -5.09
N GLY A 28 -7.77 -19.88 -4.54
CA GLY A 28 -6.46 -19.85 -5.17
C GLY A 28 -5.65 -18.57 -4.89
N SER A 29 -6.15 -17.66 -4.06
CA SER A 29 -5.45 -16.43 -3.66
C SER A 29 -4.96 -16.44 -2.20
N GLU A 30 -5.36 -17.44 -1.41
CA GLU A 30 -5.24 -17.45 0.04
C GLU A 30 -3.78 -17.29 0.50
N ASP A 31 -2.85 -18.07 -0.05
CA ASP A 31 -1.42 -17.97 0.30
C ASP A 31 -0.88 -16.56 0.03
N ALA A 32 -1.16 -16.01 -1.17
CA ALA A 32 -0.74 -14.67 -1.53
C ALA A 32 -1.41 -13.57 -0.68
N ILE A 33 -2.67 -13.75 -0.24
CA ILE A 33 -3.35 -12.84 0.71
C ILE A 33 -2.62 -12.86 2.06
N PHE A 34 -2.29 -14.02 2.61
CA PHE A 34 -1.59 -14.11 3.89
C PHE A 34 -0.16 -13.54 3.81
N ARG A 35 0.54 -13.75 2.69
CA ARG A 35 1.83 -13.10 2.43
C ARG A 35 1.69 -11.58 2.34
N ALA A 36 0.68 -11.08 1.63
CA ALA A 36 0.42 -9.65 1.54
C ALA A 36 0.12 -9.05 2.92
N LEU A 37 -0.73 -9.72 3.73
CA LEU A 37 -1.05 -9.29 5.10
C LEU A 37 0.17 -9.29 6.01
N ALA A 38 1.09 -10.25 5.84
CA ALA A 38 2.35 -10.27 6.58
C ALA A 38 3.23 -9.03 6.27
N LEU A 39 3.12 -8.43 5.07
CA LEU A 39 3.84 -7.20 4.73
C LEU A 39 3.28 -5.93 5.39
N ARG A 40 2.18 -5.99 6.15
CA ARG A 40 1.73 -4.85 6.97
C ARG A 40 2.82 -4.34 7.93
N VAL A 41 3.81 -5.19 8.24
CA VAL A 41 5.01 -4.79 9.01
C VAL A 41 5.79 -3.64 8.34
N LEU A 42 5.54 -3.32 7.07
CA LEU A 42 6.14 -2.19 6.35
C LEU A 42 5.43 -0.85 6.58
N GLU A 43 4.20 -0.81 7.11
CA GLU A 43 3.42 0.43 7.35
C GLU A 43 4.17 1.38 8.32
N LEU A 44 4.53 0.91 9.52
CA LEU A 44 5.25 1.72 10.50
C LEU A 44 6.67 2.13 10.05
N PRO A 45 7.45 1.28 9.39
CA PRO A 45 8.71 1.67 8.76
C PRO A 45 8.59 2.78 7.71
N VAL A 46 7.47 2.88 6.97
CA VAL A 46 7.24 4.03 6.09
C VAL A 46 7.13 5.31 6.91
N LYS A 47 6.34 5.31 8.00
CA LYS A 47 6.30 6.43 8.95
C LYS A 47 7.68 6.80 9.50
N GLU A 48 8.50 5.82 9.84
CA GLU A 48 9.90 6.03 10.28
C GLU A 48 10.79 6.59 9.16
N PHE A 49 10.60 6.16 7.92
CA PHE A 49 11.33 6.71 6.78
C PHE A 49 11.00 8.18 6.57
N LEU A 50 9.73 8.57 6.71
CA LEU A 50 9.32 9.97 6.65
C LEU A 50 9.94 10.78 7.79
N GLU A 51 9.96 10.23 9.02
CA GLU A 51 10.59 10.86 10.19
C GLU A 51 12.09 11.11 9.96
N GLN A 52 12.80 10.11 9.43
CA GLN A 52 14.21 10.25 9.07
C GLN A 52 14.42 11.27 7.94
N GLY A 53 13.47 11.36 7.00
CA GLY A 53 13.46 12.36 5.93
C GLY A 53 13.27 13.78 6.46
N LEU A 54 12.35 13.98 7.40
CA LEU A 54 12.07 15.26 8.06
C LEU A 54 13.28 15.82 8.82
N LYS A 55 14.17 14.95 9.32
CA LYS A 55 15.42 15.34 9.99
C LYS A 55 16.53 15.80 9.04
N LYS A 56 16.33 15.69 7.72
CA LYS A 56 17.31 16.12 6.70
C LYS A 56 16.95 17.50 6.16
N GLU A 57 17.85 18.08 5.38
CA GLU A 57 17.55 19.32 4.66
C GLU A 57 16.51 19.05 3.57
N LEU A 58 15.34 19.67 3.72
CA LEU A 58 14.23 19.56 2.78
C LEU A 58 14.06 20.85 1.96
N PRO A 59 13.47 20.77 0.75
CA PRO A 59 13.12 21.95 -0.02
C PRO A 59 12.24 22.91 0.79
N LYS A 60 12.55 24.21 0.73
CA LYS A 60 11.79 25.26 1.42
C LYS A 60 10.51 25.61 0.66
N ILE A 61 9.60 24.64 0.57
CA ILE A 61 8.32 24.77 -0.13
C ILE A 61 7.19 24.81 0.90
N PRO A 62 6.29 25.83 0.87
CA PRO A 62 5.17 25.91 1.80
C PRO A 62 4.32 24.63 1.80
N GLY A 63 3.95 24.11 2.96
CA GLY A 63 3.08 22.94 3.09
C GLY A 63 3.77 21.59 2.92
N LEU A 64 5.07 21.53 2.60
CA LEU A 64 5.78 20.26 2.37
C LEU A 64 5.89 19.45 3.67
N ILE A 65 6.34 20.07 4.75
CA ILE A 65 6.54 19.40 6.05
C ILE A 65 5.18 18.92 6.56
N GLU A 66 4.17 19.79 6.53
CA GLU A 66 2.81 19.47 6.97
C GLU A 66 2.19 18.33 6.15
N ALA A 67 2.54 18.22 4.86
CA ALA A 67 2.09 17.11 4.01
C ALA A 67 2.76 15.78 4.41
N LEU A 68 4.07 15.78 4.70
CA LEU A 68 4.78 14.59 5.17
C LEU A 68 4.27 14.13 6.55
N GLU A 69 4.11 15.06 7.50
CA GLU A 69 3.52 14.76 8.82
C GLU A 69 2.08 14.28 8.72
N SER A 70 1.31 14.78 7.75
CA SER A 70 -0.03 14.29 7.49
C SER A 70 -0.03 12.85 6.97
N ASN A 71 0.93 12.46 6.13
CA ASN A 71 1.05 11.09 5.64
C ASN A 71 1.50 10.14 6.76
N GLN A 72 2.44 10.55 7.63
CA GLN A 72 2.85 9.77 8.80
C GLN A 72 1.68 9.38 9.72
N LYS A 73 0.69 10.27 9.87
CA LYS A 73 -0.51 10.01 10.67
C LYS A 73 -1.48 9.03 10.01
N ASP A 74 -1.40 8.88 8.68
CA ASP A 74 -2.22 7.91 7.97
C ASP A 74 -1.74 6.48 8.24
N GLU A 75 -0.42 6.27 8.35
CA GLU A 75 0.15 4.93 8.58
C GLU A 75 -0.33 4.29 9.88
N ASP A 76 -0.61 5.07 10.92
CA ASP A 76 -1.20 4.55 12.17
C ASP A 76 -2.62 4.00 11.94
N LYS A 77 -3.41 4.62 11.04
CA LYS A 77 -4.73 4.10 10.64
C LYS A 77 -4.59 2.87 9.74
N HIS A 78 -3.60 2.85 8.85
CA HIS A 78 -3.33 1.71 7.96
C HIS A 78 -2.99 0.46 8.78
N ASP A 79 -2.04 0.59 9.70
CA ASP A 79 -1.61 -0.46 10.62
C ASP A 79 -2.80 -1.00 11.44
N LEU A 80 -3.58 -0.11 12.06
CA LEU A 80 -4.77 -0.51 12.82
C LEU A 80 -5.81 -1.25 11.94
N GLY A 81 -6.06 -0.75 10.73
CA GLY A 81 -6.97 -1.38 9.79
C GLY A 81 -6.52 -2.78 9.38
N PHE A 82 -5.24 -2.95 9.04
CA PHE A 82 -4.68 -4.27 8.74
C PHE A 82 -4.71 -5.18 9.96
N GLN A 83 -4.48 -4.66 11.17
CA GLN A 83 -4.58 -5.44 12.40
C GLN A 83 -6.01 -5.97 12.63
N TYR A 84 -7.05 -5.20 12.28
CA TYR A 84 -8.43 -5.71 12.34
C TYR A 84 -8.67 -6.86 11.37
N VAL A 85 -8.14 -6.78 10.14
CA VAL A 85 -8.23 -7.89 9.17
C VAL A 85 -7.47 -9.11 9.69
N VAL A 86 -6.28 -8.93 10.25
CA VAL A 86 -5.47 -10.01 10.83
C VAL A 86 -6.17 -10.67 12.02
N ASN A 87 -6.84 -9.89 12.88
CA ASN A 87 -7.63 -10.45 13.97
C ASN A 87 -8.78 -11.33 13.47
N ALA A 88 -9.39 -10.99 12.33
CA ALA A 88 -10.48 -11.76 11.73
C ALA A 88 -9.99 -13.01 10.99
N HIS A 89 -8.93 -12.90 10.19
CA HIS A 89 -8.44 -13.98 9.32
C HIS A 89 -7.40 -14.89 9.98
N GLY A 90 -6.68 -14.38 10.98
CA GLY A 90 -5.47 -14.99 11.53
C GLY A 90 -4.22 -14.58 10.74
N THR A 91 -3.11 -15.27 11.03
CA THR A 91 -1.80 -15.06 10.40
C THR A 91 -1.24 -16.36 9.85
N ASN A 92 -0.22 -16.26 8.99
CA ASN A 92 0.63 -17.38 8.61
C ASN A 92 2.02 -17.16 9.21
N SER A 93 2.40 -17.95 10.20
CA SER A 93 3.64 -17.75 10.97
C SER A 93 4.91 -17.81 10.13
N VAL A 94 4.93 -18.61 9.06
CA VAL A 94 6.05 -18.65 8.11
C VAL A 94 6.13 -17.34 7.34
N ALA A 95 4.99 -16.88 6.81
CA ALA A 95 4.93 -15.61 6.08
C ALA A 95 5.30 -14.42 6.97
N GLU A 96 4.87 -14.38 8.23
CA GLU A 96 5.25 -13.35 9.21
C GLU A 96 6.78 -13.32 9.43
N GLY A 97 7.40 -14.49 9.60
CA GLY A 97 8.85 -14.60 9.75
C GLY A 97 9.62 -14.14 8.50
N GLU A 98 9.15 -14.52 7.32
CA GLU A 98 9.73 -14.09 6.04
C GLU A 98 9.55 -12.58 5.80
N ALA A 99 8.39 -12.02 6.16
CA ALA A 99 8.11 -10.58 6.05
C ALA A 99 9.06 -9.75 6.93
N GLN A 100 9.46 -10.24 8.10
CA GLN A 100 10.46 -9.59 8.93
C GLN A 100 11.83 -9.49 8.23
N ASN A 101 12.21 -10.50 7.44
CA ASN A 101 13.44 -10.45 6.65
C ASN A 101 13.34 -9.42 5.51
N ILE A 102 12.18 -9.32 4.88
CA ILE A 102 11.89 -8.31 3.86
C ILE A 102 11.98 -6.91 4.47
N LEU A 103 11.36 -6.69 5.64
CA LEU A 103 11.48 -5.46 6.41
C LEU A 103 12.94 -5.10 6.67
N ASN A 104 13.73 -6.02 7.21
CA ASN A 104 15.15 -5.80 7.48
C ASN A 104 15.91 -5.39 6.21
N ALA A 105 15.59 -5.97 5.05
CA ALA A 105 16.20 -5.58 3.78
C ALA A 105 15.84 -4.15 3.35
N TRP A 106 14.61 -3.69 3.59
CA TRP A 106 14.18 -2.31 3.34
C TRP A 106 14.80 -1.31 4.33
N LEU A 107 14.94 -1.67 5.59
CA LEU A 107 15.63 -0.85 6.59
C LEU A 107 17.12 -0.69 6.22
N ALA A 108 17.78 -1.79 5.86
CA ALA A 108 19.20 -1.83 5.51
C ALA A 108 19.53 -1.20 4.14
N ALA A 109 18.54 -1.00 3.27
CA ALA A 109 18.73 -0.28 2.02
C ALA A 109 19.22 1.16 2.30
N PRO A 110 20.41 1.57 1.80
CA PRO A 110 21.04 2.87 2.09
C PRO A 110 20.49 4.00 1.22
N GLU A 111 19.56 3.72 0.31
CA GLU A 111 18.81 4.75 -0.39
C GLU A 111 18.11 5.68 0.60
N HIS A 112 17.96 6.94 0.19
CA HIS A 112 17.32 7.95 1.01
C HIS A 112 15.92 7.49 1.49
N PRO A 113 15.57 7.67 2.77
CA PRO A 113 14.32 7.17 3.34
C PRO A 113 13.06 7.57 2.53
N ILE A 114 12.91 8.83 2.14
CA ILE A 114 11.79 9.30 1.30
C ILE A 114 11.75 8.59 -0.07
N LEU A 115 12.90 8.26 -0.67
CA LEU A 115 12.92 7.50 -1.92
C LEU A 115 12.45 6.05 -1.69
N LYS A 116 12.79 5.44 -0.54
CA LYS A 116 12.31 4.10 -0.19
C LYS A 116 10.79 4.09 -0.05
N ALA A 117 10.22 5.04 0.70
CA ALA A 117 8.76 5.22 0.84
C ALA A 117 8.09 5.41 -0.53
N ALA A 118 8.59 6.34 -1.35
CA ALA A 118 8.04 6.60 -2.68
C ALA A 118 8.05 5.38 -3.62
N ILE A 119 9.02 4.47 -3.49
CA ILE A 119 9.07 3.22 -4.27
C ILE A 119 8.12 2.17 -3.70
N LEU A 120 8.07 2.00 -2.37
CA LEU A 120 7.15 1.09 -1.70
C LEU A 120 5.70 1.40 -2.08
N GLU A 121 5.25 2.63 -1.86
CA GLU A 121 3.87 3.04 -2.09
C GLU A 121 3.49 2.87 -3.57
N ARG A 122 4.32 3.42 -4.46
CA ARG A 122 4.01 3.45 -5.90
C ARG A 122 4.01 2.08 -6.54
N SER A 123 4.85 1.15 -6.09
CA SER A 123 5.13 -0.07 -6.86
C SER A 123 5.10 -1.37 -6.05
N VAL A 124 4.86 -1.29 -4.75
CA VAL A 124 4.47 -2.42 -3.91
C VAL A 124 3.03 -2.22 -3.46
N PHE A 125 2.70 -1.15 -2.74
CA PHE A 125 1.36 -0.97 -2.17
C PHE A 125 0.28 -0.74 -3.24
N PHE A 126 0.56 0.03 -4.29
CA PHE A 126 -0.32 0.15 -5.46
C PHE A 126 -0.49 -1.14 -6.29
N VAL A 127 0.20 -2.22 -5.92
CA VAL A 127 -0.04 -3.58 -6.42
C VAL A 127 -0.88 -4.36 -5.41
N LEU A 128 -0.52 -4.30 -4.13
CA LEU A 128 -1.19 -5.05 -3.07
C LEU A 128 -2.62 -4.55 -2.79
N LEU A 129 -2.85 -3.23 -2.78
CA LEU A 129 -4.18 -2.66 -2.55
C LEU A 129 -5.20 -3.13 -3.61
N PRO A 130 -4.89 -3.07 -4.92
CA PRO A 130 -5.73 -3.72 -5.93
C PRO A 130 -5.85 -5.24 -5.78
N PHE A 131 -4.80 -5.94 -5.32
CA PHE A 131 -4.88 -7.38 -5.09
C PHE A 131 -5.89 -7.72 -3.99
N TYR A 132 -5.84 -7.04 -2.84
CA TYR A 132 -6.86 -7.15 -1.80
C TYR A 132 -8.26 -6.84 -2.35
N ARG A 133 -8.36 -5.85 -3.22
CA ARG A 133 -9.63 -5.47 -3.82
C ARG A 133 -10.23 -6.53 -4.75
N PHE A 134 -9.42 -7.25 -5.50
CA PHE A 134 -9.91 -8.24 -6.47
C PHE A 134 -9.96 -9.67 -5.93
N SER A 135 -9.18 -9.98 -4.90
CA SER A 135 -9.00 -11.33 -4.38
C SER A 135 -9.36 -11.48 -2.90
N GLY A 136 -9.46 -10.37 -2.16
CA GLY A 136 -9.88 -10.37 -0.75
C GLY A 136 -11.39 -10.43 -0.57
N ASP A 137 -11.79 -10.56 0.69
CA ASP A 137 -13.17 -10.47 1.15
C ASP A 137 -13.67 -9.01 1.25
N ILE A 138 -14.86 -8.79 1.81
CA ILE A 138 -15.43 -7.44 1.92
C ILE A 138 -14.62 -6.52 2.86
N GLY A 139 -14.01 -7.09 3.90
CA GLY A 139 -13.18 -6.34 4.85
C GLY A 139 -11.92 -5.81 4.19
N LEU A 140 -11.19 -6.70 3.51
CA LEU A 140 -10.01 -6.34 2.71
C LEU A 140 -10.33 -5.36 1.59
N ARG A 141 -11.45 -5.55 0.89
CA ARG A 141 -11.88 -4.64 -0.17
C ARG A 141 -12.16 -3.24 0.36
N SER A 142 -12.89 -3.14 1.47
CA SER A 142 -13.24 -1.85 2.07
C SER A 142 -11.99 -1.13 2.58
N LEU A 143 -11.16 -1.83 3.37
CA LEU A 143 -9.90 -1.28 3.87
C LEU A 143 -8.98 -0.83 2.73
N SER A 144 -8.82 -1.66 1.69
CA SER A 144 -7.97 -1.31 0.55
C SER A 144 -8.45 -0.05 -0.18
N ALA A 145 -9.76 0.20 -0.22
CA ALA A 145 -10.33 1.38 -0.85
C ALA A 145 -10.07 2.64 -0.02
N ASP A 146 -10.18 2.54 1.30
CA ASP A 146 -9.88 3.63 2.23
C ASP A 146 -8.39 4.00 2.18
N ILE A 147 -7.49 3.01 2.33
CA ILE A 147 -6.04 3.21 2.23
C ILE A 147 -5.65 3.76 0.85
N SER A 148 -6.27 3.26 -0.24
CA SER A 148 -6.00 3.78 -1.59
C SER A 148 -6.28 5.28 -1.73
N ASN A 149 -7.25 5.84 -0.98
CA ASN A 149 -7.51 7.28 -1.02
C ASN A 149 -6.37 8.11 -0.41
N ASP A 150 -5.72 7.59 0.64
CA ASP A 150 -4.57 8.21 1.28
C ASP A 150 -3.32 8.04 0.39
N GLU A 151 -3.10 6.83 -0.12
CA GLU A 151 -1.91 6.46 -0.90
C GLU A 151 -1.78 7.19 -2.26
N ILE A 152 -2.89 7.60 -2.87
CA ILE A 152 -2.85 8.51 -4.04
C ILE A 152 -2.11 9.80 -3.73
N GLN A 153 -2.26 10.31 -2.51
CA GLN A 153 -1.56 11.50 -2.08
C GLN A 153 -0.13 11.20 -1.65
N HIS A 154 0.09 10.09 -0.94
CA HIS A 154 1.42 9.68 -0.48
C HIS A 154 2.38 9.52 -1.66
N VAL A 155 2.00 8.70 -2.65
CA VAL A 155 2.79 8.50 -3.89
C VAL A 155 3.11 9.82 -4.58
N LYS A 156 2.14 10.75 -4.62
CA LYS A 156 2.34 12.05 -5.27
C LYS A 156 3.29 12.94 -4.47
N ILE A 157 3.09 13.04 -3.15
CA ILE A 157 3.89 13.87 -2.25
C ILE A 157 5.31 13.33 -2.17
N HIS A 158 5.50 12.05 -1.83
CA HIS A 158 6.82 11.46 -1.67
C HIS A 158 7.59 11.42 -2.99
N GLY A 159 6.91 11.17 -4.11
CA GLY A 159 7.50 11.28 -5.44
C GLY A 159 7.97 12.70 -5.78
N MET A 160 7.19 13.74 -5.42
CA MET A 160 7.60 15.14 -5.59
C MET A 160 8.79 15.48 -4.71
N VAL A 161 8.78 15.12 -3.43
CA VAL A 161 9.91 15.40 -2.53
C VAL A 161 11.17 14.67 -3.01
N ALA A 162 11.05 13.41 -3.44
CA ALA A 162 12.18 12.68 -4.00
C ALA A 162 12.75 13.34 -5.26
N HIS A 163 11.87 13.82 -6.15
CA HIS A 163 12.27 14.58 -7.34
C HIS A 163 12.98 15.90 -6.95
N ASP A 164 12.40 16.67 -6.03
CA ASP A 164 12.92 17.98 -5.61
C ASP A 164 14.27 17.86 -4.90
N LEU A 165 14.52 16.73 -4.22
CA LEU A 165 15.81 16.36 -3.63
C LEU A 165 16.80 15.76 -4.64
N GLY A 166 16.43 15.63 -5.92
CA GLY A 166 17.27 15.04 -6.96
C GLY A 166 17.52 13.53 -6.80
N LEU A 167 16.70 12.84 -6.01
CA LEU A 167 16.86 11.42 -5.70
C LEU A 167 16.47 10.56 -6.90
N LYS A 168 17.31 9.58 -7.22
CA LYS A 168 17.08 8.64 -8.32
C LYS A 168 17.04 7.22 -7.79
N SER A 169 16.09 6.45 -8.30
CA SER A 169 16.01 5.03 -7.97
C SER A 169 17.25 4.29 -8.48
N THR A 170 17.67 3.27 -7.73
CA THR A 170 18.88 2.48 -8.02
C THR A 170 18.49 1.09 -8.55
N PRO A 171 19.40 0.40 -9.26
CA PRO A 171 19.19 -1.00 -9.65
C PRO A 171 18.94 -1.92 -8.44
N ARG A 172 19.60 -1.66 -7.30
CA ARG A 172 19.39 -2.44 -6.07
C ARG A 172 17.99 -2.22 -5.50
N LEU A 173 17.54 -0.97 -5.38
CA LEU A 173 16.21 -0.67 -4.85
C LEU A 173 15.12 -1.26 -5.74
N ASN A 174 15.32 -1.22 -7.07
CA ASN A 174 14.43 -1.90 -8.01
C ASN A 174 14.41 -3.42 -7.80
N LYS A 175 15.58 -4.04 -7.58
CA LYS A 175 15.69 -5.48 -7.30
C LYS A 175 14.97 -5.84 -6.00
N LEU A 176 15.12 -5.03 -4.95
CA LEU A 176 14.44 -5.24 -3.67
C LEU A 176 12.91 -5.16 -3.82
N ARG A 177 12.40 -4.16 -4.54
CA ARG A 177 10.98 -4.06 -4.89
C ARG A 177 10.50 -5.29 -5.66
N LYS A 178 11.21 -5.70 -6.72
CA LYS A 178 10.85 -6.90 -7.50
C LYS A 178 10.76 -8.13 -6.62
N ALA A 179 11.76 -8.34 -5.76
CA ALA A 179 11.79 -9.47 -4.85
C ALA A 179 10.61 -9.44 -3.86
N THR A 180 10.28 -8.25 -3.33
CA THR A 180 9.14 -8.06 -2.42
C THR A 180 7.83 -8.46 -3.09
N VAL A 181 7.54 -7.95 -4.29
CA VAL A 181 6.29 -8.29 -5.00
C VAL A 181 6.27 -9.74 -5.46
N ALA A 182 7.39 -10.26 -5.98
CA ALA A 182 7.49 -11.64 -6.41
C ALA A 182 7.26 -12.63 -5.26
N TRP A 183 7.74 -12.29 -4.05
CA TRP A 183 7.51 -13.09 -2.84
C TRP A 183 6.03 -13.11 -2.46
N VAL A 184 5.33 -11.97 -2.47
CA VAL A 184 3.87 -11.95 -2.18
C VAL A 184 3.10 -12.80 -3.17
N MET A 185 3.41 -12.64 -4.46
CA MET A 185 2.66 -13.27 -5.55
C MET A 185 3.09 -14.71 -5.80
N ASP A 186 4.00 -15.27 -4.99
CA ASP A 186 4.51 -16.63 -5.17
C ASP A 186 3.45 -17.71 -4.94
N GLY A 187 2.43 -17.39 -4.13
CA GLY A 187 1.27 -18.25 -3.89
C GLY A 187 0.25 -18.30 -5.03
N LEU A 188 0.49 -17.58 -6.13
CA LEU A 188 -0.41 -17.51 -7.28
C LEU A 188 0.04 -18.44 -8.41
N GLY A 189 -0.89 -18.76 -9.31
CA GLY A 189 -0.59 -19.53 -10.52
C GLY A 189 0.12 -18.71 -11.59
N VAL A 190 0.44 -19.38 -12.70
CA VAL A 190 0.95 -18.77 -13.93
C VAL A 190 0.08 -19.24 -15.10
N ASP A 191 -0.14 -18.36 -16.06
CA ASP A 191 -1.01 -18.61 -17.24
C ASP A 191 -2.43 -19.01 -16.84
N THR A 192 -3.00 -18.27 -15.88
CA THR A 192 -4.34 -18.56 -15.35
C THR A 192 -5.42 -17.80 -16.12
N GLU A 193 -6.62 -18.37 -16.25
CA GLU A 193 -7.76 -17.71 -16.90
C GLU A 193 -8.19 -16.42 -16.16
N ASP A 194 -8.23 -16.45 -14.82
CA ASP A 194 -8.42 -15.24 -14.02
C ASP A 194 -7.08 -14.55 -13.80
N LYS A 195 -6.82 -13.48 -14.56
CA LYS A 195 -5.59 -12.67 -14.46
C LYS A 195 -5.25 -12.20 -13.03
N TYR A 196 -6.21 -12.13 -12.10
CA TYR A 196 -5.92 -11.73 -10.71
C TYR A 196 -5.33 -12.87 -9.87
N LEU A 197 -5.38 -14.11 -10.38
CA LEU A 197 -4.71 -15.29 -9.84
C LEU A 197 -3.39 -15.60 -10.59
N ASP A 198 -2.97 -14.70 -11.49
CA ASP A 198 -1.75 -14.83 -12.28
C ASP A 198 -0.60 -14.02 -11.65
N LYS A 199 0.48 -14.69 -11.27
CA LYS A 199 1.67 -14.08 -10.68
C LYS A 199 2.32 -13.04 -11.61
N ASP A 200 2.45 -13.37 -12.89
CA ASP A 200 3.15 -12.54 -13.87
C ASP A 200 2.35 -11.27 -14.20
N PHE A 201 1.01 -11.33 -14.13
CA PHE A 201 0.16 -10.16 -14.21
C PHE A 201 0.56 -9.11 -13.17
N TRP A 202 0.68 -9.50 -11.89
CA TRP A 202 1.00 -8.60 -10.78
C TRP A 202 2.43 -8.07 -10.83
N ILE A 203 3.41 -8.92 -11.17
CA ILE A 203 4.80 -8.50 -11.37
C ILE A 203 4.89 -7.44 -12.49
N LYS A 204 4.16 -7.66 -13.60
CA LYS A 204 4.09 -6.70 -14.71
C LYS A 204 3.45 -5.37 -14.28
N GLN A 205 2.43 -5.39 -13.43
CA GLN A 205 1.82 -4.15 -12.92
C GLN A 205 2.82 -3.37 -12.06
N SER A 206 3.56 -4.05 -11.19
CA SER A 206 4.62 -3.45 -10.37
C SER A 206 5.71 -2.80 -11.22
N ASP A 207 6.17 -3.48 -12.27
CA ASP A 207 7.17 -2.95 -13.20
C ASP A 207 6.64 -1.71 -13.96
N ASN A 208 5.39 -1.75 -14.41
CA ASN A 208 4.75 -0.63 -15.07
C ASN A 208 4.64 0.60 -14.17
N LEU A 209 4.20 0.40 -12.93
CA LEU A 209 4.09 1.48 -11.94
C LEU A 209 5.46 2.06 -11.58
N TYR A 210 6.47 1.20 -11.42
CA TYR A 210 7.83 1.63 -11.13
C TYR A 210 8.44 2.48 -12.27
N HIS A 211 8.28 2.06 -13.53
CA HIS A 211 8.90 2.74 -14.68
C HIS A 211 8.08 3.90 -15.25
N ARG A 212 6.75 3.78 -15.26
CA ARG A 212 5.85 4.70 -15.97
C ARG A 212 4.91 5.46 -15.04
N GLY A 213 4.78 5.06 -13.78
CA GLY A 213 3.81 5.62 -12.84
C GLY A 213 2.35 5.30 -13.20
N LYS A 214 2.11 4.39 -14.15
CA LYS A 214 0.77 4.00 -14.60
C LYS A 214 0.76 2.56 -15.08
N THR A 215 -0.39 1.91 -14.97
CA THR A 215 -0.58 0.56 -15.51
C THR A 215 -2.01 0.35 -16.01
N GLU A 216 -2.14 -0.18 -17.23
CA GLU A 216 -3.43 -0.38 -17.90
C GLU A 216 -4.15 -1.63 -17.38
N GLY A 217 -3.40 -2.63 -16.90
CA GLY A 217 -3.96 -3.89 -16.39
C GLY A 217 -4.87 -3.71 -15.17
N LEU A 218 -4.72 -2.58 -14.46
CA LEU A 218 -5.51 -2.19 -13.29
C LEU A 218 -6.56 -1.13 -13.59
N ALA A 219 -6.88 -0.82 -14.86
CA ALA A 219 -7.88 0.21 -15.19
C ALA A 219 -9.26 -0.04 -14.53
N SER A 220 -9.60 -1.29 -14.21
CA SER A 220 -10.81 -1.65 -13.47
C SER A 220 -10.89 -1.03 -12.06
N THR A 221 -9.76 -0.66 -11.45
CA THR A 221 -9.73 -0.02 -10.13
C THR A 221 -10.25 1.41 -10.15
N GLN A 222 -10.32 2.05 -11.32
CA GLN A 222 -10.84 3.43 -11.48
C GLN A 222 -12.32 3.57 -11.10
N ARG A 223 -13.08 2.46 -11.16
CA ARG A 223 -14.49 2.46 -10.80
C ARG A 223 -14.61 2.27 -9.30
N SER A 224 -15.15 3.21 -8.54
CA SER A 224 -15.47 2.97 -7.13
C SER A 224 -16.46 1.81 -6.98
N ARG A 225 -16.33 1.01 -5.91
CA ARG A 225 -17.35 0.03 -5.51
C ARG A 225 -17.88 0.43 -4.16
N MET A 226 -19.19 0.55 -4.05
CA MET A 226 -19.90 0.70 -2.78
C MET A 226 -20.41 -0.69 -2.39
N PRO A 227 -20.03 -1.23 -1.22
CA PRO A 227 -20.64 -2.46 -0.71
C PRO A 227 -22.16 -2.34 -0.69
N ALA A 228 -22.87 -3.36 -1.18
CA ALA A 228 -24.30 -3.46 -0.99
C ALA A 228 -24.62 -3.90 0.44
N PHE A 229 -25.82 -3.57 0.92
CA PHE A 229 -26.29 -3.84 2.30
C PHE A 229 -26.32 -5.33 2.68
N PHE A 230 -26.19 -6.25 1.72
CA PHE A 230 -26.11 -7.70 1.94
C PHE A 230 -24.69 -8.28 1.79
N GLU A 231 -23.71 -7.45 1.38
CA GLU A 231 -22.32 -7.90 1.18
C GLU A 231 -21.46 -7.78 2.45
N SER A 232 -21.93 -7.03 3.45
CA SER A 232 -21.26 -6.86 4.74
C SER A 232 -22.28 -6.82 5.87
N SER A 233 -21.93 -7.35 7.04
CA SER A 233 -22.75 -7.19 8.24
C SER A 233 -22.93 -5.71 8.57
N ASN A 234 -24.13 -5.30 8.97
CA ASN A 234 -24.44 -3.92 9.33
C ASN A 234 -23.55 -3.39 10.47
N VAL A 235 -23.03 -4.29 11.31
CA VAL A 235 -22.09 -3.95 12.39
C VAL A 235 -20.73 -3.49 11.88
N ASN A 236 -20.37 -3.86 10.65
CA ASN A 236 -19.12 -3.53 9.98
C ASN A 236 -19.25 -2.34 9.01
N LEU A 237 -20.46 -1.76 8.89
CA LEU A 237 -20.67 -0.55 8.11
C LEU A 237 -20.39 0.69 8.98
N PRO A 238 -19.92 1.81 8.41
CA PRO A 238 -19.81 3.06 9.14
C PRO A 238 -21.15 3.41 9.78
N GLN A 239 -21.20 3.44 11.11
CA GLN A 239 -22.38 3.88 11.83
C GLN A 239 -22.41 5.41 11.77
N TYR A 240 -23.42 5.96 11.11
CA TYR A 240 -23.76 7.37 11.27
C TYR A 240 -24.42 7.51 12.65
N GLY A 241 -23.63 7.89 13.65
CA GLY A 241 -24.14 8.39 14.94
C GLY A 241 -24.71 9.79 14.77
#